data_AF-A0AAV4FR12-F1
#
_entry.id   AF-A0AAV4FR12-F1
#
_cell.length_a   1.000
_cell.length_b   1.000
_cell.length_c   1.000
_cell.angle_alpha   90.00
_cell.angle_beta   90.00
_cell.angle_gamma   90.00
#
_symmetry.space_group_name_H-M   'P 1'
#
loop_
_entity.id
_entity.type
_entity.pdbx_description
1 polymer ?
#
loop_
_entity_poly.entity_id
_entity_poly.type
_entity_poly.pdbx_seq_one_letter_code
_entity_poly.pdbx_strand_id
1 'polypeptide(L)'
;MLKIEERQYQRGKEGDCVKSNPCPTAKPFLCRSHPRTCIGLRFVCDGTPDCDDGFDEEKGLCNAAVRPSFDDLLFFVENEIRWMGPKFFNGADPELVAHALTVASDMQDLSETLGMTPENENLLRTAFEAALEGDERPLQDMGMPDRSWHEVHYVLQKLMDSGFKF
;
A
#
# COMPACT_ATOMS: atom_id res chain seq x y z
N MET A 1 15.03 48.59 -22.12
CA MET A 1 13.66 48.12 -21.89
C MET A 1 13.65 46.61 -21.99
N LEU A 2 13.37 45.93 -20.87
CA LEU A 2 12.41 44.82 -20.73
C LEU A 2 12.59 44.25 -19.31
N LYS A 3 11.46 44.14 -18.62
CA LYS A 3 11.31 43.74 -17.22
C LYS A 3 11.54 42.24 -17.10
N ILE A 4 12.22 41.79 -16.04
CA ILE A 4 12.10 40.43 -15.54
C ILE A 4 11.81 40.54 -14.05
N GLU A 5 10.59 40.21 -13.69
CA GLU A 5 10.07 40.20 -12.33
C GLU A 5 10.71 39.05 -11.53
N GLU A 6 11.23 39.38 -10.35
CA GLU A 6 11.69 38.43 -9.35
C GLU A 6 10.50 37.58 -8.86
N ARG A 7 10.30 36.40 -9.45
CA ARG A 7 9.44 35.39 -8.84
C ARG A 7 10.17 34.79 -7.64
N GLN A 8 9.81 35.28 -6.47
CA GLN A 8 10.15 34.68 -5.18
C GLN A 8 9.70 33.22 -5.17
N TYR A 9 10.66 32.30 -5.26
CA TYR A 9 10.45 30.89 -4.97
C TYR A 9 10.16 30.78 -3.45
N GLN A 10 8.88 30.81 -3.10
CA GLN A 10 8.45 30.58 -1.73
C GLN A 10 8.72 29.11 -1.39
N ARG A 11 9.86 28.91 -0.72
CA ARG A 11 10.18 27.72 0.05
C ARG A 11 9.00 27.45 0.99
N GLY A 12 8.21 26.42 0.67
CA GLY A 12 7.08 26.01 1.47
C GLY A 12 7.53 25.84 2.93
N LYS A 13 6.85 26.53 3.84
CA LYS A 13 7.02 26.31 5.27
C LYS A 13 6.65 24.85 5.56
N GLU A 14 7.55 24.12 6.21
CA GLU A 14 7.19 22.97 7.05
C GLU A 14 6.14 23.44 8.05
N GLY A 15 4.89 23.24 7.67
CA GLY A 15 3.70 23.61 8.42
C GLY A 15 3.12 22.36 9.05
N ASP A 16 3.72 21.97 10.16
CA ASP A 16 3.06 21.40 11.33
C ASP A 16 1.90 20.43 11.06
N CYS A 17 2.21 19.18 10.72
CA CYS A 17 1.25 18.08 10.87
C CYS A 17 1.30 17.48 12.28
N VAL A 18 1.38 18.30 13.34
CA VAL A 18 1.01 17.82 14.68
C VAL A 18 -0.52 17.95 14.83
N LYS A 19 -1.25 17.15 14.05
CA LYS A 19 -2.58 16.72 14.48
C LYS A 19 -2.34 15.69 15.59
N SER A 20 -2.15 16.17 16.81
CA SER A 20 -2.13 15.30 17.98
C SER A 20 -3.40 14.45 17.94
N ASN A 21 -3.24 13.14 17.94
CA ASN A 21 -4.35 12.21 18.06
C ASN A 21 -5.26 12.67 19.22
N PRO A 22 -6.54 13.02 18.96
CA PRO A 22 -7.43 13.55 19.99
C PRO A 22 -7.82 12.50 21.02
N CYS A 23 -7.47 11.23 20.78
CA CYS A 23 -7.78 10.13 21.65
C CYS A 23 -6.78 9.99 22.80
N PRO A 24 -7.24 9.53 23.98
CA PRO A 24 -6.35 9.27 25.11
C PRO A 24 -5.41 8.11 24.81
N THR A 25 -4.23 8.10 25.43
CA THR A 25 -3.19 7.05 25.22
C THR A 25 -3.71 5.63 25.47
N ALA A 26 -4.67 5.45 26.37
CA ALA A 26 -5.27 4.15 26.66
C ALA A 26 -6.22 3.62 25.56
N LYS A 27 -6.73 4.51 24.71
CA LYS A 27 -7.65 4.20 23.61
C LYS A 27 -7.26 5.01 22.36
N PRO A 28 -6.10 4.74 21.74
CA PRO A 28 -5.52 5.65 20.77
C PRO A 28 -6.14 5.54 19.36
N PHE A 29 -7.05 4.62 19.08
CA PHE A 29 -7.66 4.51 17.76
C PHE A 29 -8.93 5.36 17.65
N LEU A 30 -9.00 6.24 16.65
CA LEU A 30 -10.13 7.13 16.40
C LEU A 30 -11.06 6.54 15.34
N CYS A 31 -12.32 6.28 15.70
CA CYS A 31 -13.36 5.89 14.75
C CYS A 31 -13.66 7.03 13.77
N ARG A 32 -14.09 6.70 12.55
CA ARG A 32 -14.47 7.68 11.52
C ARG A 32 -15.78 8.40 11.86
N SER A 33 -16.67 7.72 12.58
CA SER A 33 -17.99 8.20 13.00
C SER A 33 -18.00 9.48 13.84
N HIS A 34 -19.18 10.11 13.89
CA HIS A 34 -19.50 11.24 14.78
C HIS A 34 -20.56 10.81 15.79
N PRO A 35 -20.36 11.02 17.10
CA PRO A 35 -19.23 11.69 17.76
C PRO A 35 -17.91 10.92 17.67
N ARG A 36 -16.77 11.61 17.91
CA ARG A 36 -15.42 11.02 17.92
C ARG A 36 -15.30 9.94 18.99
N THR A 37 -15.56 8.69 18.61
CA THR A 37 -15.38 7.53 19.47
C THR A 37 -13.93 7.06 19.38
N CYS A 38 -13.32 6.78 20.54
CA CYS A 38 -11.96 6.27 20.63
C CYS A 38 -11.95 4.88 21.26
N ILE A 39 -11.26 3.93 20.65
CA ILE A 39 -11.13 2.55 21.11
C ILE A 39 -9.65 2.17 21.30
N GLY A 40 -9.41 1.10 22.05
CA GLY A 40 -8.06 0.53 22.21
C GLY A 40 -7.65 -0.27 20.98
N LEU A 41 -6.34 -0.32 20.68
CA LEU A 41 -5.83 -1.07 19.51
C LEU A 41 -6.18 -2.56 19.51
N ARG A 42 -6.43 -3.15 20.68
CA ARG A 42 -6.87 -4.55 20.82
C ARG A 42 -8.27 -4.84 20.28
N PHE A 43 -9.04 -3.79 20.01
CA PHE A 43 -10.39 -3.81 19.45
C PHE A 43 -10.39 -3.48 17.94
N VAL A 44 -9.22 -3.30 17.34
CA VAL A 44 -9.11 -3.09 15.90
C VAL A 44 -8.88 -4.47 15.29
N CYS A 45 -9.76 -4.88 14.38
CA CYS A 45 -9.71 -6.17 13.70
C CYS A 45 -9.81 -7.37 14.65
N ASP A 46 -10.64 -7.25 15.69
CA ASP A 46 -10.91 -8.31 16.66
C ASP A 46 -12.12 -9.18 16.29
N GLY A 47 -12.82 -8.83 15.20
CA GLY A 47 -13.98 -9.53 14.65
C GLY A 47 -15.31 -9.05 15.21
N THR A 48 -15.33 -8.04 16.08
CA THR A 48 -16.54 -7.42 16.62
C THR A 48 -16.53 -5.91 16.33
N PRO A 49 -17.57 -5.34 15.71
CA PRO A 49 -17.63 -3.89 15.52
C PRO A 49 -17.70 -3.14 16.86
N ASP A 50 -16.64 -2.42 17.19
CA ASP A 50 -16.53 -1.53 18.35
C ASP A 50 -16.70 -0.05 17.97
N CYS A 51 -16.47 0.33 16.73
CA CYS A 51 -16.93 1.62 16.19
C CYS A 51 -18.40 1.54 15.75
N ASP A 52 -19.14 2.64 15.87
CA ASP A 52 -20.56 2.72 15.48
C ASP A 52 -20.78 2.44 13.98
N ASP A 53 -19.78 2.74 13.15
CA ASP A 53 -19.75 2.45 11.70
C ASP A 53 -19.01 1.14 11.35
N GLY A 54 -18.45 0.44 12.35
CA GLY A 54 -17.60 -0.73 12.14
C GLY A 54 -16.29 -0.42 11.42
N PHE A 55 -15.82 0.84 11.44
CA PHE A 55 -14.57 1.25 10.78
C PHE A 55 -13.35 0.43 11.24
N ASP A 56 -13.33 0.06 12.51
CA ASP A 56 -12.34 -0.80 13.15
C ASP A 56 -12.26 -2.22 12.56
N GLU A 57 -13.29 -2.66 11.82
CA GLU A 57 -13.38 -3.96 11.15
C GLU A 57 -13.41 -3.82 9.62
N GLU A 58 -13.14 -2.63 9.07
CA GLU A 58 -13.02 -2.45 7.61
C GLU A 58 -11.82 -3.25 7.07
N LYS A 59 -12.04 -4.02 6.01
CA LYS A 59 -11.00 -4.88 5.41
C LYS A 59 -9.71 -4.14 5.08
N GLY A 60 -9.82 -2.94 4.49
CA GLY A 60 -8.65 -2.14 4.13
C GLY A 60 -7.81 -1.74 5.35
N LEU A 61 -8.46 -1.47 6.49
CA LEU A 61 -7.77 -1.19 7.75
C LEU A 61 -7.06 -2.44 8.29
N CYS A 62 -7.74 -3.58 8.29
CA CYS A 62 -7.18 -4.84 8.80
C CYS A 62 -6.05 -5.39 7.94
N ASN A 63 -6.14 -5.23 6.62
CA ASN A 63 -5.04 -5.55 5.70
C ASN A 63 -3.81 -4.68 6.00
N ALA A 64 -4.01 -3.36 6.18
CA ALA A 64 -2.94 -2.42 6.45
C ALA A 64 -2.23 -2.69 7.79
N ALA A 65 -2.91 -3.29 8.77
CA ALA A 65 -2.32 -3.65 10.06
C ALA A 65 -1.29 -4.80 9.97
N VAL A 66 -1.42 -5.67 8.97
CA VAL A 66 -0.58 -6.88 8.82
C VAL A 66 0.52 -6.70 7.76
N ARG A 67 0.30 -5.81 6.80
CA ARG A 67 1.21 -5.56 5.69
C ARG A 67 2.39 -4.68 6.10
N PRO A 68 3.48 -4.66 5.28
CA PRO A 68 4.53 -3.67 5.46
C PRO A 68 3.93 -2.26 5.40
N SER A 69 4.60 -1.31 6.07
CA SER A 69 4.09 0.06 6.12
C SER A 69 4.08 0.70 4.73
N PHE A 70 3.31 1.78 4.58
CA PHE A 70 3.32 2.56 3.34
C PHE A 70 4.75 2.97 2.94
N ASP A 71 5.57 3.43 3.90
CA ASP A 71 6.94 3.87 3.63
C ASP A 71 7.83 2.71 3.15
N ASP A 72 7.68 1.52 3.75
CA ASP A 72 8.40 0.32 3.34
C ASP A 72 7.99 -0.13 1.93
N LEU A 73 6.69 -0.14 1.64
CA LEU A 73 6.17 -0.49 0.32
C LEU A 73 6.55 0.54 -0.74
N LEU A 74 6.54 1.83 -0.41
CA LEU A 74 6.96 2.88 -1.32
C LEU A 74 8.43 2.72 -1.68
N PHE A 75 9.30 2.50 -0.68
CA PHE A 75 10.72 2.25 -0.92
C PHE A 75 10.95 1.01 -1.80
N PHE A 76 10.22 -0.07 -1.54
CA PHE A 76 10.26 -1.27 -2.38
C PHE A 76 9.84 -0.95 -3.82
N VAL A 77 8.68 -0.33 -3.99
CA VAL A 77 8.12 0.00 -5.30
C VAL A 77 9.08 0.91 -6.07
N GLU A 78 9.59 1.98 -5.48
CA GLU A 78 10.53 2.90 -6.15
C GLU A 78 11.79 2.19 -6.67
N ASN A 79 12.29 1.19 -5.95
CA ASN A 79 13.46 0.42 -6.36
C ASN A 79 13.18 -0.59 -7.49
N GLU A 80 11.96 -1.13 -7.55
CA GLU A 80 11.60 -2.22 -8.47
C GLU A 80 10.67 -1.76 -9.62
N ILE A 81 10.13 -0.53 -9.56
CA ILE A 81 9.10 0.01 -10.49
C ILE A 81 9.54 -0.06 -11.95
N ARG A 82 10.84 0.00 -12.22
CA ARG A 82 11.37 0.01 -13.59
C ARG A 82 10.99 -1.25 -14.37
N TRP A 83 11.06 -2.43 -13.74
CA TRP A 83 10.71 -3.68 -14.42
C TRP A 83 9.27 -4.11 -14.10
N MET A 84 8.80 -3.88 -12.87
CA MET A 84 7.48 -4.32 -12.43
C MET A 84 6.35 -3.36 -12.83
N GLY A 85 6.59 -2.04 -12.79
CA GLY A 85 5.54 -1.01 -12.87
C GLY A 85 4.71 -1.06 -14.16
N PRO A 86 5.33 -1.02 -15.35
CA PRO A 86 4.60 -1.16 -16.61
C PRO A 86 3.91 -2.51 -16.79
N LYS A 87 4.43 -3.59 -16.18
CA LYS A 87 3.96 -4.97 -16.38
C LYS A 87 2.82 -5.34 -15.45
N PHE A 88 2.93 -5.01 -14.17
CA PHE A 88 1.97 -5.42 -13.15
C PHE A 88 0.97 -4.31 -12.83
N PHE A 89 1.39 -3.05 -12.89
CA PHE A 89 0.60 -1.92 -12.37
C PHE A 89 0.21 -0.93 -13.45
N ASN A 90 0.27 -1.33 -14.73
CA ASN A 90 -0.09 -0.49 -15.88
C ASN A 90 0.63 0.88 -15.91
N GLY A 91 1.84 0.97 -15.33
CA GLY A 91 2.60 2.21 -15.23
C GLY A 91 2.01 3.24 -14.25
N ALA A 92 1.19 2.80 -13.28
CA ALA A 92 0.66 3.63 -12.22
C ALA A 92 1.77 4.29 -11.38
N ASP A 93 1.40 5.39 -10.72
CA ASP A 93 2.30 6.16 -9.85
C ASP A 93 2.78 5.32 -8.65
N PRO A 94 4.07 5.37 -8.26
CA PRO A 94 4.62 4.59 -7.14
C PRO A 94 3.89 4.78 -5.81
N GLU A 95 3.46 6.01 -5.48
CA GLU A 95 2.73 6.28 -4.23
C GLU A 95 1.35 5.62 -4.28
N LEU A 96 0.67 5.68 -5.44
CA LEU A 96 -0.61 5.01 -5.63
C LEU A 96 -0.47 3.49 -5.55
N VAL A 97 0.58 2.92 -6.14
CA VAL A 97 0.88 1.49 -6.06
C VAL A 97 1.14 1.07 -4.61
N ALA A 98 2.00 1.78 -3.88
CA ALA A 98 2.30 1.48 -2.48
C ALA A 98 1.04 1.57 -1.60
N HIS A 99 0.21 2.60 -1.82
CA HIS A 99 -1.08 2.74 -1.14
C HIS A 99 -2.01 1.56 -1.44
N ALA A 100 -2.20 1.23 -2.72
CA ALA A 100 -3.07 0.13 -3.14
C ALA A 100 -2.59 -1.22 -2.58
N LEU A 101 -1.29 -1.50 -2.62
CA LEU A 101 -0.70 -2.69 -2.01
C LEU A 101 -0.91 -2.73 -0.49
N THR A 102 -1.03 -1.59 0.18
CA THR A 102 -1.30 -1.52 1.63
C THR A 102 -2.74 -1.93 1.96
N VAL A 103 -3.73 -1.57 1.13
CA VAL A 103 -5.15 -1.67 1.48
C VAL A 103 -5.93 -2.74 0.71
N ALA A 104 -5.52 -3.06 -0.52
CA ALA A 104 -6.31 -3.89 -1.43
C ALA A 104 -6.57 -5.28 -0.86
N SER A 105 -7.79 -5.79 -0.90
CA SER A 105 -8.13 -7.10 -0.31
C SER A 105 -7.83 -8.28 -1.22
N ASP A 106 -7.90 -8.07 -2.53
CA ASP A 106 -7.73 -9.09 -3.55
C ASP A 106 -7.26 -8.46 -4.88
N MET A 107 -6.95 -9.31 -5.87
CA MET A 107 -6.49 -8.89 -7.20
C MET A 107 -7.48 -7.96 -7.90
N GLN A 108 -8.79 -8.16 -7.70
CA GLN A 108 -9.81 -7.34 -8.34
C GLN A 108 -9.79 -5.92 -7.77
N ASP A 109 -9.74 -5.79 -6.44
CA ASP A 109 -9.62 -4.50 -5.73
C ASP A 109 -8.34 -3.75 -6.13
N LEU A 110 -7.22 -4.47 -6.23
CA LEU A 110 -5.94 -3.92 -6.70
C LEU A 110 -6.04 -3.45 -8.16
N SER A 111 -6.64 -4.27 -9.02
CA SER A 111 -6.80 -3.99 -10.45
C SER A 111 -7.66 -2.76 -10.71
N GLU A 112 -8.80 -2.66 -10.02
CA GLU A 112 -9.70 -1.51 -10.11
C GLU A 112 -9.03 -0.23 -9.61
N THR A 113 -8.29 -0.31 -8.50
CA THR A 113 -7.59 0.85 -7.92
C THR A 113 -6.48 1.38 -8.82
N LEU A 114 -5.74 0.49 -9.48
CA LEU A 114 -4.58 0.83 -10.31
C LEU A 114 -4.91 0.97 -11.80
N GLY A 115 -6.15 0.66 -12.20
CA GLY A 115 -6.54 0.64 -13.62
C GLY A 115 -5.77 -0.42 -14.40
N MET A 116 -5.56 -1.59 -13.82
CA MET A 116 -4.86 -2.70 -14.46
C MET A 116 -5.69 -3.30 -15.59
N THR A 117 -4.99 -3.87 -16.57
CA THR A 117 -5.61 -4.69 -17.62
C THR A 117 -5.59 -6.17 -17.23
N PRO A 118 -6.41 -7.03 -17.88
CA PRO A 118 -6.36 -8.47 -17.63
C PRO A 118 -4.98 -9.10 -17.87
N GLU A 119 -4.17 -8.52 -18.77
CA GLU A 119 -2.79 -8.94 -19.00
C GLU A 119 -1.92 -8.63 -17.78
N ASN A 120 -2.07 -7.43 -17.19
CA ASN A 120 -1.33 -7.05 -15.99
C ASN A 120 -1.68 -7.95 -14.81
N GLU A 121 -2.97 -8.25 -14.61
CA GLU A 121 -3.45 -9.18 -13.58
C GLU A 121 -2.85 -10.57 -13.75
N ASN A 122 -2.84 -11.10 -14.98
CA ASN A 122 -2.28 -12.42 -15.25
C ASN A 122 -0.77 -12.48 -14.95
N LEU A 123 -0.02 -11.45 -15.36
CA LEU A 123 1.41 -11.34 -15.06
C LEU A 123 1.68 -11.25 -13.56
N LEU A 124 0.89 -10.45 -12.83
CA LEU A 124 1.02 -10.34 -11.38
C LEU A 124 0.64 -11.64 -10.67
N ARG A 125 -0.40 -12.35 -11.14
CA ARG A 125 -0.78 -13.68 -10.64
C ARG A 125 0.36 -14.68 -10.80
N THR A 126 1.00 -14.72 -11.98
CA THR A 126 2.20 -15.55 -12.19
C THR A 126 3.33 -15.18 -11.25
N ALA A 127 3.51 -13.89 -10.93
CA ALA A 127 4.53 -13.49 -9.95
C ALA A 127 4.22 -14.02 -8.54
N PHE A 128 2.96 -14.00 -8.11
CA PHE A 128 2.54 -14.59 -6.83
C PHE A 128 2.70 -16.12 -6.82
N GLU A 129 2.32 -16.82 -7.88
CA GLU A 129 2.51 -18.27 -8.02
C GLU A 129 3.98 -18.65 -7.94
N ALA A 130 4.84 -17.94 -8.68
CA ALA A 130 6.28 -18.12 -8.65
C ALA A 130 6.87 -17.85 -7.25
N ALA A 131 6.37 -16.83 -6.54
CA ALA A 131 6.75 -16.57 -5.16
C ALA A 131 6.33 -17.69 -4.20
N LEU A 132 5.14 -18.29 -4.38
CA LEU A 132 4.70 -19.46 -3.61
C LEU A 132 5.58 -20.68 -3.83
N GLU A 133 5.98 -20.92 -5.09
CA GLU A 133 6.82 -22.04 -5.48
C GLU A 133 8.30 -21.83 -5.12
N GLY A 134 8.68 -20.60 -4.78
CA GLY A 134 10.08 -20.23 -4.57
C GLY A 134 10.89 -20.26 -5.86
N ASP A 135 10.25 -20.07 -7.01
CA ASP A 135 10.87 -20.10 -8.34
C ASP A 135 11.05 -18.67 -8.88
N GLU A 136 12.28 -18.19 -8.96
CA GLU A 136 12.58 -16.84 -9.47
C GLU A 136 12.50 -16.73 -10.99
N ARG A 137 12.56 -17.86 -11.73
CA ARG A 137 12.71 -17.87 -13.19
C ARG A 137 11.56 -17.15 -13.92
N PRO A 138 10.28 -17.34 -13.57
CA PRO A 138 9.20 -16.61 -14.23
C PRO A 138 9.32 -15.09 -14.09
N LEU A 139 9.80 -14.59 -12.94
CA LEU A 139 10.01 -13.16 -12.74
C LEU A 139 11.25 -12.66 -13.49
N GLN A 140 12.32 -13.45 -13.54
CA GLN A 140 13.52 -13.13 -14.34
C GLN A 140 13.18 -13.05 -15.84
N ASP A 141 12.34 -13.95 -16.34
CA ASP A 141 11.81 -13.90 -17.73
C ASP A 141 10.97 -12.64 -17.97
N MET A 142 10.35 -12.10 -16.92
CA MET A 142 9.66 -10.80 -16.94
C MET A 142 10.61 -9.61 -16.72
N GLY A 143 11.91 -9.81 -16.58
CA GLY A 143 12.91 -8.75 -16.45
C GLY A 143 13.22 -8.32 -15.02
N MET A 144 12.84 -9.12 -14.00
CA MET A 144 13.31 -8.93 -12.64
C MET A 144 14.84 -9.09 -12.58
N PRO A 145 15.59 -8.17 -11.96
CA PRO A 145 17.02 -8.35 -11.74
C PRO A 145 17.33 -9.54 -10.83
N ASP A 146 18.39 -10.30 -11.13
CA ASP A 146 18.80 -11.48 -10.34
C ASP A 146 18.94 -11.21 -8.82
N ARG A 147 19.40 -10.00 -8.46
CA ARG A 147 19.59 -9.58 -7.06
C ARG A 147 18.29 -9.19 -6.35
N SER A 148 17.21 -8.96 -7.08
CA SER A 148 15.95 -8.44 -6.53
C SER A 148 15.04 -9.54 -5.99
N TRP A 149 15.32 -10.81 -6.29
CA TRP A 149 14.48 -11.94 -5.88
C TRP A 149 14.14 -11.94 -4.40
N HIS A 150 15.14 -11.73 -3.53
CA HIS A 150 14.93 -11.79 -2.08
C HIS A 150 13.86 -10.79 -1.60
N GLU A 151 13.96 -9.54 -2.07
CA GLU A 151 13.05 -8.48 -1.66
C GLU A 151 11.66 -8.66 -2.29
N VAL A 152 11.62 -8.99 -3.59
CA VAL A 152 10.36 -9.22 -4.32
C VAL A 152 9.60 -10.41 -3.73
N HIS A 153 10.29 -11.52 -3.48
CA HIS A 153 9.71 -12.69 -2.83
C HIS A 153 9.21 -12.35 -1.42
N TYR A 154 9.99 -11.61 -0.63
CA TYR A 154 9.57 -11.19 0.71
C TYR A 154 8.26 -10.38 0.68
N VAL A 155 8.17 -9.36 -0.19
CA VAL A 155 6.96 -8.53 -0.29
C VAL A 155 5.76 -9.33 -0.79
N LEU A 156 5.91 -10.14 -1.85
CA LEU A 156 4.82 -10.98 -2.37
C LEU A 156 4.32 -11.97 -1.31
N GLN A 157 5.22 -12.62 -0.57
CA GLN A 157 4.86 -13.50 0.56
C GLN A 157 4.12 -12.74 1.66
N LYS A 158 4.59 -11.55 2.03
CA LYS A 158 3.92 -10.73 3.05
C LYS A 158 2.51 -10.29 2.66
N LEU A 159 2.27 -10.01 1.39
CA LEU A 159 0.93 -9.73 0.89
C LEU A 159 0.02 -10.96 1.02
N MET A 160 0.51 -12.16 0.66
CA MET A 160 -0.24 -13.40 0.81
C MET A 160 -0.54 -13.75 2.28
N ASP A 161 0.46 -13.60 3.16
CA ASP A 161 0.32 -13.82 4.61
C ASP A 161 -0.73 -12.88 5.24
N SER A 162 -0.95 -11.70 4.64
CA SER A 162 -1.99 -10.76 5.08
C SER A 162 -3.40 -11.17 4.62
N GLY A 163 -3.55 -12.30 3.92
CA GLY A 163 -4.82 -12.75 3.35
C GLY A 163 -5.17 -12.15 1.99
N PHE A 164 -4.22 -11.51 1.29
CA PHE A 164 -4.43 -11.04 -0.08
C PHE A 164 -4.75 -12.22 -1.01
N LYS A 165 -5.88 -12.14 -1.71
CA LYS A 165 -6.31 -13.18 -2.67
C LYS A 165 -5.93 -12.75 -4.07
N PHE A 166 -4.88 -13.35 -4.61
CA PHE A 166 -4.42 -13.06 -5.95
C PHE A 166 -5.13 -13.93 -6.98
#